data_AF-A0A9N9IC30-F1
#
_entry.id   AF-A0A9N9IC30-F1
#
_cell.length_a   1.000
_cell.length_b   1.000
_cell.length_c   1.000
_cell.angle_alpha   90.00
_cell.angle_beta   90.00
_cell.angle_gamma   90.00
#
_symmetry.space_group_name_H-M   'P 1'
#
loop_
_entity.id
_entity.type
_entity.pdbx_description
1 polymer ?
#
loop_
_entity_poly.entity_id
_entity_poly.type
_entity_poly.pdbx_seq_one_letter_code
_entity_poly.pdbx_strand_id
1 'polypeptide(L)'
;NSIRSFMDYAFEGTPRQAKFAAIILNHVPRKEEICSDLLKEIVPKLSLTSQHLLAHLSALSQCALFSPETFEEESEATTNFIIKQLIMKTQQKTTPDSDIDWVDDDELNDECKAKVLGLKVLVNRLLAVSKTDAAVDLAKPVFKLLWTLIREGGELLPDKSTSPSFQSRLRLAAARSVLKLAKQKIYDSMISVAEFQELALMIQDSCYQVRLAFASRLVKYCGGYQLHARFLSIFFLVAHDPMNDIREMESVKVFLLRQSRISRKIHEDNPMLFEMSLVRLIYLLLHHPDFSCEPEVLGEFTVYINFFLDTIANSENVSFLLYIAGRLKQVRDAQSLDQSENLYILSDITQYLIRAKSKTNSWSLPAYPGQAKLPGDLFKNLPSPEVITESKVIKKTRKKSSGQSPPKRRKTGKSTSEKPQLAIRKTAPRAAKSKIP
;
A
#
# COMPACT_ATOMS: atom_id res chain seq x y z
N ASN A 1 20.60 27.96 -30.09
CA ASN A 1 20.51 26.67 -30.82
C ASN A 1 20.17 25.52 -29.89
N SER A 2 20.94 25.22 -28.84
CA SER A 2 20.69 24.04 -27.98
C SER A 2 19.36 24.06 -27.21
N ILE A 3 18.92 25.20 -26.66
CA ILE A 3 17.64 25.30 -25.94
C ILE A 3 16.45 24.95 -26.86
N ARG A 4 16.48 25.46 -28.10
CA ARG A 4 15.43 25.19 -29.08
C ARG A 4 15.33 23.69 -29.40
N SER A 5 16.46 23.02 -29.64
CA SER A 5 16.46 21.57 -29.86
C SER A 5 15.91 20.79 -28.66
N PHE A 6 16.18 21.23 -27.42
CA PHE A 6 15.57 20.61 -26.25
C PHE A 6 14.07 20.89 -26.13
N MET A 7 13.59 22.07 -26.54
CA MET A 7 12.14 22.34 -26.64
C MET A 7 11.50 21.40 -27.66
N ASP A 8 12.11 21.23 -28.82
CA ASP A 8 11.62 20.30 -29.86
C ASP A 8 11.58 18.85 -29.31
N TYR A 9 12.60 18.40 -28.58
CA TYR A 9 12.60 17.09 -27.94
C TYR A 9 11.57 16.95 -26.81
N ALA A 10 11.31 18.01 -26.05
CA ALA A 10 10.28 18.05 -25.02
C ALA A 10 8.86 17.98 -25.62
N PHE A 11 8.69 18.56 -26.80
CA PHE A 11 7.41 18.65 -27.50
C PHE A 11 7.12 17.40 -28.36
N GLU A 12 8.03 17.00 -29.24
CA GLU A 12 7.77 15.97 -30.28
C GLU A 12 8.55 14.67 -30.08
N GLY A 13 9.54 14.67 -29.19
CA GLY A 13 10.42 13.52 -28.98
C GLY A 13 9.71 12.29 -28.38
N THR A 14 10.45 11.19 -28.28
CA THR A 14 9.99 10.02 -27.50
C THR A 14 9.73 10.40 -26.03
N PRO A 15 8.91 9.67 -25.28
CA PRO A 15 8.64 9.96 -23.86
C PRO A 15 9.93 10.06 -23.02
N ARG A 16 10.95 9.26 -23.39
CA ARG A 16 12.27 9.29 -22.77
C ARG A 16 13.04 10.57 -23.11
N GLN A 17 13.09 10.95 -24.39
CA GLN A 17 13.70 12.21 -24.82
C GLN A 17 13.00 13.41 -24.17
N ALA A 18 11.68 13.44 -24.20
CA ALA A 18 10.89 14.53 -23.63
C ALA A 18 11.12 14.69 -22.13
N LYS A 19 11.17 13.58 -21.38
CA LYS A 19 11.53 13.59 -19.96
C LYS A 19 12.91 14.23 -19.73
N PHE A 20 13.95 13.79 -20.44
CA PHE A 20 15.31 14.29 -20.21
C PHE A 20 15.49 15.73 -20.70
N ALA A 21 14.87 16.08 -21.82
CA ALA A 21 14.86 17.45 -22.33
C ALA A 21 14.18 18.39 -21.32
N ALA A 22 13.00 18.05 -20.81
CA ALA A 22 12.32 18.83 -19.78
C ALA A 22 13.15 18.96 -18.49
N ILE A 23 13.86 17.92 -18.06
CA ILE A 23 14.80 18.03 -16.93
C ILE A 23 15.87 19.08 -17.22
N ILE A 24 16.53 19.01 -18.39
CA ILE A 24 17.59 19.95 -18.77
C ILE A 24 17.04 21.38 -18.82
N LEU A 25 15.91 21.60 -19.48
CA LEU A 25 15.25 22.91 -19.61
C LEU A 25 14.89 23.51 -18.23
N ASN A 26 14.58 22.69 -17.24
CA ASN A 26 14.28 23.14 -15.87
C ASN A 26 15.55 23.41 -15.02
N HIS A 27 16.75 23.28 -15.57
CA HIS A 27 18.03 23.51 -14.87
C HIS A 27 18.96 24.49 -15.60
N VAL A 28 18.47 25.18 -16.64
CA VAL A 28 19.23 26.22 -17.36
C VAL A 28 18.81 27.63 -16.89
N PRO A 29 19.57 28.70 -17.22
CA PRO A 29 19.13 30.07 -16.99
C PRO A 29 17.79 30.37 -17.68
N ARG A 30 16.96 31.22 -17.08
CA ARG A 30 15.59 31.56 -17.55
C ARG A 30 14.66 30.35 -17.64
N LYS A 31 14.86 29.35 -16.79
CA LYS A 31 14.04 28.13 -16.75
C LYS A 31 12.55 28.42 -16.55
N GLU A 32 12.19 29.48 -15.81
CA GLU A 32 10.81 29.86 -15.55
C GLU A 32 10.12 30.28 -16.84
N GLU A 33 10.77 31.13 -17.64
CA GLU A 33 10.26 31.57 -18.95
C GLU A 33 10.15 30.40 -19.93
N ILE A 34 11.22 29.59 -20.03
CA ILE A 34 11.27 28.41 -20.90
C ILE A 34 10.19 27.40 -20.52
N CYS A 35 9.99 27.16 -19.22
CA CYS A 35 8.95 26.28 -18.72
C CYS A 35 7.56 26.85 -19.04
N SER A 36 7.35 28.15 -18.87
CA SER A 36 6.09 28.82 -19.23
C SER A 36 5.78 28.62 -20.72
N ASP A 37 6.76 28.85 -21.59
CA ASP A 37 6.59 28.68 -23.05
C ASP A 37 6.24 27.23 -23.39
N LEU A 38 6.94 26.27 -22.77
CA LEU A 38 6.70 24.84 -22.98
C LEU A 38 5.29 24.43 -22.51
N LEU A 39 4.84 24.94 -21.36
CA LEU A 39 3.51 24.66 -20.82
C LEU A 39 2.41 25.24 -21.73
N LYS A 40 2.55 26.49 -22.15
CA LYS A 40 1.62 27.16 -23.07
C LYS A 40 1.52 26.48 -24.43
N GLU A 41 2.58 25.79 -24.85
CA GLU A 41 2.55 25.01 -26.07
C GLU A 41 1.92 23.61 -25.89
N ILE A 42 2.25 22.92 -24.80
CA ILE A 42 1.80 21.54 -24.56
C ILE A 42 0.34 21.47 -24.12
N VAL A 43 -0.06 22.29 -23.14
CA VAL A 43 -1.34 22.17 -22.42
C VAL A 43 -2.55 22.29 -23.36
N PRO A 44 -2.59 23.26 -24.30
CA PRO A 44 -3.70 23.35 -25.26
C PRO A 44 -3.79 22.17 -26.23
N LYS A 45 -2.68 21.42 -26.42
CA LYS A 45 -2.59 20.28 -27.35
C LYS A 45 -2.78 18.93 -26.65
N LEU A 46 -3.15 18.91 -25.37
CA LEU A 46 -3.49 17.69 -24.64
C LEU A 46 -4.76 17.06 -25.20
N SER A 47 -4.59 15.92 -25.88
CA SER A 47 -5.68 15.12 -26.44
C SER A 47 -5.33 13.64 -26.36
N LEU A 48 -6.34 12.80 -26.12
CA LEU A 48 -6.21 11.34 -26.16
C LEU A 48 -5.86 10.81 -27.56
N THR A 49 -6.12 11.59 -28.61
CA THR A 49 -5.79 11.23 -30.00
C THR A 49 -4.43 11.76 -30.44
N SER A 50 -3.72 12.51 -29.58
CA SER A 50 -2.42 13.08 -29.93
C SER A 50 -1.33 12.02 -29.92
N GLN A 51 -0.59 11.91 -31.03
CA GLN A 51 0.58 11.02 -31.14
C GLN A 51 1.72 11.39 -30.16
N HIS A 52 1.74 12.64 -29.68
CA HIS A 52 2.76 13.13 -28.74
C HIS A 52 2.29 13.14 -27.28
N LEU A 53 1.11 12.58 -26.97
CA LEU A 53 0.55 12.62 -25.61
C LEU A 53 1.51 12.08 -24.55
N LEU A 54 2.21 10.97 -24.84
CA LEU A 54 3.18 10.38 -23.91
C LEU A 54 4.41 11.28 -23.69
N ALA A 55 4.84 12.01 -24.73
CA ALA A 55 5.92 12.99 -24.65
C ALA A 55 5.49 14.17 -23.79
N HIS A 56 4.31 14.73 -24.09
CA HIS A 56 3.69 15.83 -23.35
C HIS A 56 3.53 15.51 -21.86
N LEU A 57 2.92 14.37 -21.50
CA LEU A 57 2.77 13.97 -20.09
C LEU A 57 4.12 13.72 -19.41
N SER A 58 5.11 13.22 -20.16
CA SER A 58 6.47 13.04 -19.64
C SER A 58 7.13 14.37 -19.32
N ALA A 59 7.06 15.36 -20.23
CA ALA A 59 7.57 16.71 -20.03
C ALA A 59 6.84 17.42 -18.87
N LEU A 60 5.50 17.42 -18.88
CA LEU A 60 4.66 17.99 -17.82
C LEU A 60 5.01 17.41 -16.45
N SER A 61 5.30 16.11 -16.37
CA SER A 61 5.68 15.49 -15.10
C SER A 61 6.99 16.06 -14.54
N GLN A 62 7.91 16.51 -15.39
CA GLN A 62 9.16 17.12 -14.95
C GLN A 62 8.96 18.61 -14.63
N CYS A 63 8.20 19.35 -15.43
CA CYS A 63 7.84 20.74 -15.14
C CYS A 63 7.12 20.86 -13.79
N ALA A 64 6.14 20.00 -13.52
CA ALA A 64 5.44 19.95 -12.23
C ALA A 64 6.35 19.69 -11.03
N LEU A 65 7.50 19.04 -11.24
CA LEU A 65 8.46 18.73 -10.18
C LEU A 65 9.49 19.84 -9.95
N PHE A 66 10.00 20.43 -11.04
CA PHE A 66 11.18 21.30 -10.99
C PHE A 66 10.88 22.80 -11.12
N SER A 67 9.72 23.17 -11.68
CA SER A 67 9.21 24.55 -11.75
C SER A 67 7.75 24.60 -11.27
N PRO A 68 7.48 24.31 -9.99
CA PRO A 68 6.13 24.21 -9.47
C PRO A 68 5.33 25.51 -9.56
N GLU A 69 5.96 26.66 -9.37
CA GLU A 69 5.29 27.97 -9.45
C GLU A 69 4.75 28.23 -10.85
N THR A 70 5.60 28.06 -11.87
CA THR A 70 5.20 28.20 -13.29
C THR A 70 4.20 27.13 -13.70
N PHE A 71 4.34 25.89 -13.22
CA PHE A 71 3.37 24.83 -13.49
C PHE A 71 1.99 25.12 -12.90
N GLU A 72 1.93 25.86 -11.79
CA GLU A 72 0.66 26.15 -11.11
C GLU A 72 -0.28 26.99 -11.98
N GLU A 73 0.26 27.85 -12.85
CA GLU A 73 -0.49 28.65 -13.85
C GLU A 73 -1.36 27.78 -14.77
N GLU A 74 -0.89 26.58 -15.12
CA GLU A 74 -1.58 25.65 -16.04
C GLU A 74 -2.06 24.36 -15.34
N SER A 75 -1.97 24.33 -14.01
CA SER A 75 -2.20 23.13 -13.21
C SER A 75 -3.65 22.67 -13.24
N GLU A 76 -4.61 23.60 -13.26
CA GLU A 76 -6.03 23.29 -13.31
C GLU A 76 -6.41 22.60 -14.63
N ALA A 77 -6.01 23.17 -15.76
CA ALA A 77 -6.25 22.60 -17.09
C ALA A 77 -5.61 21.21 -17.20
N THR A 78 -4.34 21.08 -16.78
CA THR A 78 -3.61 19.81 -16.79
C THR A 78 -4.26 18.75 -15.90
N THR A 79 -4.63 19.12 -14.67
CA THR A 79 -5.27 18.21 -13.71
C THR A 79 -6.66 17.77 -14.18
N ASN A 80 -7.44 18.70 -14.73
CA ASN A 80 -8.76 18.40 -15.29
C ASN A 80 -8.65 17.42 -16.48
N PHE A 81 -7.69 17.61 -17.37
CA PHE A 81 -7.43 16.66 -18.46
C PHE A 81 -7.07 15.27 -17.91
N ILE A 82 -6.08 15.20 -17.00
CA ILE A 82 -5.61 13.92 -16.45
C ILE A 82 -6.75 13.17 -15.75
N ILE A 83 -7.50 13.82 -14.88
CA ILE A 83 -8.54 13.15 -14.10
C ILE A 83 -9.75 12.84 -14.99
N LYS A 84 -10.36 13.86 -15.60
CA LYS A 84 -11.68 13.72 -16.25
C LYS A 84 -11.62 13.08 -17.63
N GLN A 85 -10.52 13.26 -18.36
CA GLN A 85 -10.40 12.76 -19.73
C GLN A 85 -9.53 11.51 -19.81
N LEU A 86 -8.36 11.52 -19.17
CA LEU A 86 -7.40 10.41 -19.30
C LEU A 86 -7.69 9.24 -18.36
N ILE A 87 -7.93 9.50 -17.07
CA ILE A 87 -8.11 8.44 -16.08
C ILE A 87 -9.53 7.86 -16.12
N MET A 88 -10.55 8.72 -16.14
CA MET A 88 -11.96 8.33 -16.02
C MET A 88 -12.64 7.93 -17.34
N LYS A 89 -11.87 7.71 -18.42
CA LYS A 89 -12.37 7.21 -19.70
C LYS A 89 -11.47 6.10 -20.22
N THR A 90 -12.01 5.21 -21.04
CA THR A 90 -11.23 4.27 -21.85
C THR A 90 -11.47 4.53 -23.33
N GLN A 91 -10.44 4.39 -24.16
CA GLN A 91 -10.62 4.34 -25.62
C GLN A 91 -10.79 2.89 -26.11
N GLN A 92 -10.31 1.92 -25.34
CA GLN A 92 -10.51 0.50 -25.62
C GLN A 92 -11.70 -0.07 -24.86
N LYS A 93 -12.63 -0.68 -25.60
CA LYS A 93 -13.50 -1.73 -25.06
C LYS A 93 -12.70 -3.02 -25.14
N THR A 94 -12.38 -3.62 -24.01
CA THR A 94 -11.69 -4.91 -23.95
C THR A 94 -12.39 -5.96 -24.80
N THR A 95 -11.62 -6.75 -25.53
CA THR A 95 -12.08 -8.07 -25.98
C THR A 95 -12.15 -8.97 -24.74
N PRO A 96 -13.28 -9.65 -24.47
CA PRO A 96 -13.50 -10.40 -23.23
C PRO A 96 -12.48 -11.52 -22.92
N ASP A 97 -11.71 -11.99 -23.91
CA ASP A 97 -10.90 -13.22 -23.82
C ASP A 97 -9.40 -13.03 -23.52
N SER A 98 -8.96 -11.82 -23.16
CA SER A 98 -7.56 -11.57 -22.79
C SER A 98 -7.36 -11.67 -21.28
N ASP A 99 -7.19 -12.90 -20.77
CA ASP A 99 -6.85 -13.19 -19.36
C ASP A 99 -5.37 -12.88 -19.03
N ILE A 100 -4.73 -11.98 -19.79
CA ILE A 100 -3.33 -11.64 -19.62
C ILE A 100 -3.20 -10.53 -18.56
N ASP A 101 -2.78 -10.92 -17.35
CA ASP A 101 -2.60 -10.02 -16.20
C ASP A 101 -1.40 -9.08 -16.31
N TRP A 102 -0.44 -9.37 -17.20
CA TRP A 102 0.75 -8.53 -17.40
C TRP A 102 1.30 -8.60 -18.82
N VAL A 103 1.70 -7.45 -19.34
CA VAL A 103 2.35 -7.25 -20.63
C VAL A 103 3.56 -6.35 -20.41
N ASP A 104 4.67 -6.58 -21.12
CA ASP A 104 5.91 -5.80 -20.98
C ASP A 104 5.78 -4.36 -21.52
N ASP A 105 6.73 -3.49 -21.16
CA ASP A 105 6.64 -2.05 -21.46
C ASP A 105 6.54 -1.76 -22.97
N ASP A 106 7.20 -2.55 -23.81
CA ASP A 106 7.22 -2.34 -25.26
C ASP A 106 5.87 -2.70 -25.91
N GLU A 107 5.20 -3.72 -25.38
CA GLU A 107 3.90 -4.21 -25.86
C GLU A 107 2.71 -3.51 -25.19
N LEU A 108 2.95 -2.80 -24.08
CA LEU A 108 1.90 -2.10 -23.34
C LEU A 108 1.32 -0.96 -24.18
N ASN A 109 -0.01 -0.92 -24.28
CA ASN A 109 -0.72 0.10 -25.03
C ASN A 109 -0.43 1.53 -24.50
N ASP A 110 -0.37 2.48 -25.43
CA ASP A 110 -0.08 3.89 -25.15
C ASP A 110 -1.12 4.55 -24.23
N GLU A 111 -2.38 4.11 -24.24
CA GLU A 111 -3.40 4.59 -23.30
C GLU A 111 -2.99 4.30 -21.84
N CYS A 112 -2.55 3.06 -21.56
CA CYS A 112 -2.11 2.68 -20.22
C CYS A 112 -0.84 3.43 -19.82
N LYS A 113 0.14 3.53 -20.73
CA LYS A 113 1.35 4.34 -20.54
C LYS A 113 1.00 5.78 -20.20
N ALA A 114 0.03 6.37 -20.90
CA ALA A 114 -0.45 7.73 -20.67
C ALA A 114 -1.09 7.86 -19.28
N LYS A 115 -2.00 6.96 -18.88
CA LYS A 115 -2.59 6.97 -17.53
C LYS A 115 -1.53 6.90 -16.43
N VAL A 116 -0.53 6.04 -16.57
CA VAL A 116 0.61 5.93 -15.63
C VAL A 116 1.41 7.24 -15.56
N LEU A 117 1.68 7.88 -16.72
CA LEU A 117 2.35 9.18 -16.75
C LEU A 117 1.48 10.29 -16.15
N GLY A 118 0.17 10.27 -16.36
CA GLY A 118 -0.77 11.20 -15.75
C GLY A 118 -0.73 11.14 -14.22
N LEU A 119 -0.78 9.93 -13.64
CA LEU A 119 -0.59 9.75 -12.20
C LEU A 119 0.75 10.32 -11.72
N LYS A 120 1.81 10.12 -12.51
CA LYS A 120 3.14 10.66 -12.20
C LYS A 120 3.19 12.20 -12.23
N VAL A 121 2.46 12.87 -13.12
CA VAL A 121 2.32 14.35 -13.11
C VAL A 121 1.70 14.79 -11.79
N LEU A 122 0.56 14.20 -11.40
CA LEU A 122 -0.14 14.54 -10.16
C LEU A 122 0.77 14.35 -8.93
N VAL A 123 1.45 13.21 -8.84
CA VAL A 123 2.35 12.89 -7.74
C VAL A 123 3.56 13.81 -7.70
N ASN A 124 4.10 14.19 -8.86
CA ASN A 124 5.23 15.11 -8.93
C ASN A 124 4.85 16.53 -8.50
N ARG A 125 3.65 17.01 -8.86
CA ARG A 125 3.09 18.26 -8.34
C ARG A 125 3.05 18.26 -6.82
N LEU A 126 2.51 17.19 -6.20
CA LEU A 126 2.48 17.06 -4.74
C LEU A 126 3.90 17.09 -4.13
N LEU A 127 4.84 16.35 -4.70
CA LEU A 127 6.21 16.35 -4.17
C LEU A 127 6.85 17.75 -4.19
N ALA A 128 6.59 18.54 -5.24
CA ALA A 128 7.13 19.88 -5.37
C ALA A 128 6.51 20.87 -4.34
N VAL A 129 5.23 20.71 -4.01
CA VAL A 129 4.52 21.56 -3.04
C VAL A 129 4.53 21.01 -1.61
N SER A 130 5.27 19.92 -1.33
CA SER A 130 5.25 19.23 -0.04
C SER A 130 5.64 20.08 1.20
N LYS A 131 6.20 21.26 0.99
CA LYS A 131 6.58 22.21 2.05
C LYS A 131 5.66 23.43 2.16
N THR A 132 4.60 23.50 1.36
CA THR A 132 3.64 24.62 1.39
C THR A 132 2.45 24.28 2.28
N ASP A 133 1.74 25.32 2.73
CA ASP A 133 0.55 25.15 3.57
C ASP A 133 -0.59 24.44 2.83
N ALA A 134 -0.64 24.57 1.50
CA ALA A 134 -1.64 23.93 0.64
C ALA A 134 -1.37 22.44 0.39
N ALA A 135 -0.23 21.89 0.82
CA ALA A 135 0.22 20.54 0.49
C ALA A 135 -0.82 19.46 0.83
N VAL A 136 -1.44 19.54 2.01
CA VAL A 136 -2.42 18.55 2.50
C VAL A 136 -3.70 18.60 1.67
N ASP A 137 -4.21 19.80 1.41
CA ASP A 137 -5.47 19.98 0.68
C ASP A 137 -5.37 19.55 -0.78
N LEU A 138 -4.24 19.85 -1.42
CA LEU A 138 -3.92 19.37 -2.77
C LEU A 138 -3.74 17.84 -2.81
N ALA A 139 -3.21 17.25 -1.74
CA ALA A 139 -2.94 15.82 -1.69
C ALA A 139 -4.19 14.96 -1.47
N LYS A 140 -5.21 15.45 -0.73
CA LYS A 140 -6.46 14.72 -0.45
C LYS A 140 -7.10 14.06 -1.70
N PRO A 141 -7.41 14.78 -2.79
CA PRO A 141 -8.04 14.16 -3.97
C PRO A 141 -7.14 13.16 -4.68
N VAL A 142 -5.82 13.41 -4.70
CA VAL A 142 -4.85 12.51 -5.33
C VAL A 142 -4.72 11.22 -4.51
N PHE A 143 -4.59 11.30 -3.18
CA PHE A 143 -4.59 10.13 -2.31
C PHE A 143 -5.87 9.31 -2.47
N LYS A 144 -7.04 9.97 -2.51
CA LYS A 144 -8.31 9.29 -2.74
C LYS A 144 -8.26 8.46 -4.03
N LEU A 145 -7.79 9.04 -5.13
CA LEU A 145 -7.63 8.35 -6.41
C LEU A 145 -6.65 7.16 -6.31
N LEU A 146 -5.47 7.36 -5.71
CA LEU A 146 -4.47 6.31 -5.56
C LEU A 146 -4.99 5.13 -4.71
N TRP A 147 -5.70 5.42 -3.62
CA TRP A 147 -6.28 4.36 -2.79
C TRP A 147 -7.45 3.66 -3.47
N THR A 148 -8.28 4.36 -4.24
CA THR A 148 -9.30 3.71 -5.07
C THR A 148 -8.67 2.74 -6.07
N LEU A 149 -7.57 3.13 -6.72
CA LEU A 149 -6.82 2.23 -7.62
C LEU A 149 -6.28 0.99 -6.90
N ILE A 150 -5.84 1.12 -5.64
CA ILE A 150 -5.35 -0.03 -4.87
C ILE A 150 -6.50 -0.96 -4.50
N ARG A 151 -7.60 -0.40 -3.94
CA ARG A 151 -8.75 -1.18 -3.44
C ARG A 151 -9.55 -1.86 -4.54
N GLU A 152 -9.75 -1.18 -5.67
CA GLU A 152 -10.53 -1.69 -6.80
C GLU A 152 -9.68 -2.49 -7.79
N GLY A 153 -8.48 -2.91 -7.40
CA GLY A 153 -7.64 -3.75 -8.25
C GLY A 153 -7.10 -3.02 -9.49
N GLY A 154 -7.14 -1.69 -9.55
CA GLY A 154 -6.74 -0.90 -10.72
C GLY A 154 -7.90 -0.59 -11.68
N GLU A 155 -9.13 -0.99 -11.34
CA GLU A 155 -10.35 -0.62 -12.06
C GLU A 155 -10.91 0.70 -11.51
N LEU A 156 -11.18 1.66 -12.40
CA LEU A 156 -11.80 2.95 -12.04
C LEU A 156 -13.07 3.21 -12.82
N LEU A 157 -13.33 2.43 -13.87
CA LEU A 157 -14.46 2.61 -14.76
C LEU A 157 -15.67 1.84 -14.23
N PRO A 158 -16.85 2.50 -14.13
CA PRO A 158 -18.05 1.84 -13.60
C PRO A 158 -18.50 0.61 -14.39
N ASP A 159 -18.19 0.57 -15.68
CA ASP A 159 -18.54 -0.53 -16.60
C ASP A 159 -17.52 -1.68 -16.58
N LYS A 160 -16.46 -1.59 -15.76
CA LYS A 160 -15.42 -2.61 -15.58
C LYS A 160 -14.72 -3.03 -16.88
N SER A 161 -14.52 -2.07 -17.78
CA SER A 161 -13.93 -2.31 -19.09
C SER A 161 -12.40 -2.24 -19.11
N THR A 162 -11.73 -2.02 -17.98
CA THR A 162 -10.26 -1.93 -17.94
C THR A 162 -9.67 -3.33 -18.08
N SER A 163 -8.71 -3.53 -18.98
CA SER A 163 -8.09 -4.85 -19.16
C SER A 163 -7.29 -5.30 -17.93
N PRO A 164 -7.13 -6.61 -17.68
CA PRO A 164 -6.34 -7.10 -16.55
C PRO A 164 -4.90 -6.57 -16.54
N SER A 165 -4.24 -6.51 -17.72
CA SER A 165 -2.91 -5.91 -17.84
C SER A 165 -2.89 -4.41 -17.49
N PHE A 166 -3.92 -3.64 -17.83
CA PHE A 166 -4.03 -2.24 -17.41
C PHE A 166 -4.25 -2.14 -15.90
N GLN A 167 -5.16 -2.94 -15.36
CA GLN A 167 -5.47 -2.99 -13.93
C GLN A 167 -4.20 -3.24 -13.10
N SER A 168 -3.41 -4.25 -13.44
CA SER A 168 -2.12 -4.54 -12.77
C SER A 168 -1.14 -3.36 -12.85
N ARG A 169 -1.01 -2.72 -14.01
CA ARG A 169 -0.12 -1.56 -14.22
C ARG A 169 -0.54 -0.34 -13.42
N LEU A 170 -1.85 -0.03 -13.41
CA LEU A 170 -2.40 1.12 -12.69
C LEU A 170 -2.34 0.92 -11.18
N ARG A 171 -2.67 -0.27 -10.69
CA ARG A 171 -2.55 -0.64 -9.27
C ARG A 171 -1.11 -0.53 -8.78
N LEU A 172 -0.14 -1.07 -9.54
CA LEU A 172 1.28 -0.93 -9.24
C LEU A 172 1.74 0.54 -9.27
N ALA A 173 1.28 1.32 -10.26
CA ALA A 173 1.60 2.75 -10.35
C ALA A 173 1.06 3.51 -9.13
N ALA A 174 -0.13 3.17 -8.65
CA ALA A 174 -0.71 3.76 -7.45
C ALA A 174 0.10 3.41 -6.20
N ALA A 175 0.38 2.13 -5.96
CA ALA A 175 1.18 1.67 -4.82
C ALA A 175 2.57 2.32 -4.78
N ARG A 176 3.26 2.38 -5.93
CA ARG A 176 4.57 3.06 -6.05
C ARG A 176 4.48 4.56 -5.80
N SER A 177 3.38 5.19 -6.18
CA SER A 177 3.13 6.61 -5.96
C SER A 177 2.91 6.91 -4.48
N VAL A 178 2.13 6.09 -3.78
CA VAL A 178 1.97 6.19 -2.32
C VAL A 178 3.32 6.04 -1.61
N LEU A 179 4.12 5.02 -1.96
CA LEU A 179 5.48 4.86 -1.40
C LEU A 179 6.37 6.08 -1.67
N LYS A 180 6.24 6.71 -2.85
CA LYS A 180 7.04 7.89 -3.20
C LYS A 180 6.62 9.12 -2.38
N LEU A 181 5.32 9.29 -2.15
CA LEU A 181 4.77 10.38 -1.33
C LEU A 181 5.11 10.19 0.15
N ALA A 182 5.04 8.96 0.67
CA ALA A 182 5.37 8.60 2.05
C ALA A 182 6.82 8.92 2.47
N LYS A 183 7.69 9.24 1.50
CA LYS A 183 9.02 9.78 1.79
C LYS A 183 8.99 11.17 2.43
N GLN A 184 7.91 11.93 2.21
CA GLN A 184 7.70 13.23 2.82
C GLN A 184 6.86 13.04 4.09
N LYS A 185 7.37 13.52 5.23
CA LYS A 185 6.73 13.34 6.55
C LYS A 185 5.27 13.80 6.58
N ILE A 186 4.96 14.91 5.90
CA ILE A 186 3.59 15.43 5.79
C ILE A 186 2.65 14.42 5.14
N TYR A 187 3.07 13.76 4.06
CA TYR A 187 2.26 12.77 3.36
C TYR A 187 2.29 11.41 4.04
N ASP A 188 3.39 11.02 4.68
CA ASP A 188 3.45 9.81 5.53
C ASP A 188 2.39 9.87 6.65
N SER A 189 2.22 11.05 7.26
CA SER A 189 1.21 11.26 8.31
C SER A 189 -0.24 11.21 7.83
N MET A 190 -0.47 11.36 6.52
CA MET A 190 -1.80 11.23 5.92
C MET A 190 -2.21 9.77 5.70
N ILE A 191 -1.26 8.83 5.70
CA ILE A 191 -1.53 7.40 5.50
C ILE A 191 -2.04 6.83 6.82
N SER A 192 -3.33 6.50 6.83
CA SER A 192 -3.98 5.84 7.97
C SER A 192 -3.44 4.42 8.19
N VAL A 193 -3.71 3.86 9.36
CA VAL A 193 -3.30 2.48 9.70
C VAL A 193 -3.94 1.46 8.76
N ALA A 194 -5.23 1.64 8.41
CA ALA A 194 -5.94 0.78 7.47
C ALA A 194 -5.37 0.88 6.05
N GLU A 195 -5.07 2.08 5.57
CA GLU A 195 -4.42 2.28 4.28
C GLU A 195 -3.00 1.69 4.23
N PHE A 196 -2.26 1.74 5.34
CA PHE A 196 -0.98 1.07 5.44
C PHE A 196 -1.12 -0.46 5.32
N GLN A 197 -2.17 -1.06 5.90
CA GLN A 197 -2.47 -2.49 5.75
C GLN A 197 -2.79 -2.84 4.29
N GLU A 198 -3.64 -2.05 3.63
CA GLU A 198 -3.96 -2.21 2.20
C GLU A 198 -2.70 -2.12 1.32
N LEU A 199 -1.84 -1.14 1.59
CA LEU A 199 -0.56 -1.00 0.88
C LEU A 199 0.39 -2.18 1.14
N ALA A 200 0.39 -2.74 2.36
CA ALA A 200 1.24 -3.87 2.71
C ALA A 200 0.90 -5.10 1.86
N LEU A 201 -0.38 -5.35 1.58
CA LEU A 201 -0.84 -6.49 0.78
C LEU A 201 -0.41 -6.42 -0.68
N MET A 202 0.09 -5.29 -1.17
CA MET A 202 0.67 -5.20 -2.52
C MET A 202 1.88 -6.10 -2.74
N ILE A 203 2.54 -6.53 -1.65
CA ILE A 203 3.63 -7.50 -1.72
C ILE A 203 3.14 -8.94 -1.94
N GLN A 204 1.83 -9.19 -1.81
CA GLN A 204 1.16 -10.47 -2.04
C GLN A 204 0.15 -10.38 -3.19
N ASP A 205 0.32 -9.39 -4.07
CA ASP A 205 -0.52 -9.19 -5.26
C ASP A 205 -0.61 -10.46 -6.13
N SER A 206 -1.76 -10.70 -6.78
CA SER A 206 -1.94 -11.85 -7.67
C SER A 206 -0.96 -11.84 -8.84
N CYS A 207 -0.63 -10.66 -9.37
CA CYS A 207 0.34 -10.49 -10.44
C CYS A 207 1.77 -10.48 -9.88
N TYR A 208 2.57 -11.46 -10.29
CA TYR A 208 3.97 -11.61 -9.88
C TYR A 208 4.80 -10.35 -10.16
N GLN A 209 4.65 -9.75 -11.34
CA GLN A 209 5.38 -8.56 -11.73
C GLN A 209 5.03 -7.37 -10.82
N VAL A 210 3.80 -7.28 -10.30
CA VAL A 210 3.41 -6.26 -9.31
C VAL A 210 4.14 -6.50 -7.99
N ARG A 211 4.16 -7.73 -7.47
CA ARG A 211 4.87 -8.10 -6.23
C ARG A 211 6.35 -7.73 -6.31
N LEU A 212 7.04 -8.22 -7.35
CA LEU A 212 8.46 -7.95 -7.58
C LEU A 212 8.75 -6.45 -7.70
N ALA A 213 7.96 -5.76 -8.52
CA ALA A 213 8.09 -4.34 -8.78
C ALA A 213 7.85 -3.46 -7.54
N PHE A 214 6.97 -3.89 -6.64
CA PHE A 214 6.65 -3.25 -5.37
C PHE A 214 7.74 -3.52 -4.34
N ALA A 215 8.13 -4.79 -4.15
CA ALA A 215 9.19 -5.20 -3.24
C ALA A 215 10.52 -4.52 -3.57
N SER A 216 10.93 -4.51 -4.84
CA SER A 216 12.14 -3.82 -5.31
C SER A 216 12.13 -2.32 -4.98
N ARG A 217 10.97 -1.67 -5.12
CA ARG A 217 10.81 -0.25 -4.77
C ARG A 217 10.92 -0.03 -3.26
N LEU A 218 10.31 -0.90 -2.47
CA LEU A 218 10.36 -0.85 -1.03
C LEU A 218 11.79 -1.06 -0.51
N VAL A 219 12.52 -2.04 -1.04
CA VAL A 219 13.94 -2.29 -0.75
C VAL A 219 14.76 -1.03 -1.02
N LYS A 220 14.58 -0.39 -2.18
CA LYS A 220 15.31 0.83 -2.54
C LYS A 220 15.08 1.96 -1.53
N TYR A 221 13.83 2.20 -1.13
CA TYR A 221 13.51 3.33 -0.26
C TYR A 221 13.84 3.07 1.21
N CYS A 222 13.59 1.86 1.72
CA CYS A 222 13.99 1.47 3.07
C CYS A 222 15.52 1.36 3.20
N GLY A 223 16.21 0.87 2.16
CA GLY A 223 17.67 0.78 2.12
C GLY A 223 18.38 2.14 2.17
N GLY A 224 17.76 3.15 1.56
CA GLY A 224 18.22 4.53 1.62
C GLY A 224 17.70 5.34 2.81
N TYR A 225 17.04 4.70 3.80
CA TYR A 225 16.40 5.37 4.95
C TYR A 225 15.43 6.50 4.55
N GLN A 226 14.79 6.36 3.38
CA GLN A 226 13.85 7.36 2.83
C GLN A 226 12.41 7.15 3.29
N LEU A 227 12.11 5.99 3.89
CA LEU A 227 10.82 5.65 4.47
C LEU A 227 10.97 5.40 5.97
N HIS A 228 9.89 5.66 6.71
CA HIS A 228 9.83 5.36 8.13
C HIS A 228 10.02 3.85 8.38
N ALA A 229 10.63 3.47 9.51
CA ALA A 229 10.88 2.06 9.85
C ALA A 229 9.61 1.20 9.92
N ARG A 230 8.41 1.80 9.97
CA ARG A 230 7.13 1.07 9.93
C ARG A 230 6.98 0.22 8.68
N PHE A 231 7.55 0.63 7.56
CA PHE A 231 7.48 -0.08 6.28
C PHE A 231 8.28 -1.40 6.27
N LEU A 232 9.17 -1.62 7.26
CA LEU A 232 9.94 -2.86 7.35
C LEU A 232 9.06 -4.08 7.58
N SER A 233 7.92 -3.93 8.26
CA SER A 233 7.04 -5.06 8.56
C SER A 233 6.42 -5.70 7.32
N ILE A 234 6.31 -4.95 6.21
CA ILE A 234 5.73 -5.42 4.95
C ILE A 234 6.57 -6.56 4.36
N PHE A 235 7.91 -6.49 4.48
CA PHE A 235 8.81 -7.49 3.89
C PHE A 235 8.58 -8.91 4.41
N PHE A 236 8.09 -9.06 5.64
CA PHE A 236 7.86 -10.39 6.20
C PHE A 236 6.64 -11.09 5.61
N LEU A 237 5.77 -10.37 4.89
CA LEU A 237 4.63 -10.95 4.18
C LEU A 237 5.04 -11.73 2.91
N VAL A 238 6.30 -11.61 2.46
CA VAL A 238 6.86 -12.41 1.34
C VAL A 238 6.93 -13.90 1.70
N ALA A 239 6.81 -14.26 2.97
CA ALA A 239 6.94 -15.65 3.43
C ALA A 239 5.95 -16.63 2.79
N HIS A 240 4.87 -16.13 2.18
CA HIS A 240 3.87 -16.91 1.44
C HIS A 240 3.86 -16.63 -0.07
N ASP A 241 4.95 -16.10 -0.66
CA ASP A 241 4.98 -15.88 -2.11
C ASP A 241 4.79 -17.22 -2.86
N PRO A 242 3.75 -17.34 -3.72
CA PRO A 242 3.44 -18.60 -4.41
C PRO A 242 4.48 -18.96 -5.46
N MET A 243 5.20 -17.97 -5.99
CA MET A 243 6.40 -18.20 -6.79
C MET A 243 7.54 -18.35 -5.79
N ASN A 244 7.87 -19.58 -5.44
CA ASN A 244 9.10 -19.94 -4.72
C ASN A 244 10.36 -19.58 -5.55
N ASP A 245 10.43 -18.42 -6.20
CA ASP A 245 11.69 -17.85 -6.64
C ASP A 245 12.44 -17.46 -5.38
N ILE A 246 13.14 -18.47 -4.84
CA ILE A 246 13.98 -18.40 -3.65
C ILE A 246 14.84 -17.13 -3.72
N ARG A 247 15.25 -16.69 -4.91
CA ARG A 247 16.10 -15.52 -5.12
C ARG A 247 15.45 -14.23 -4.65
N GLU A 248 14.15 -14.03 -4.83
CA GLU A 248 13.47 -12.79 -4.39
C GLU A 248 13.30 -12.76 -2.87
N MET A 249 12.77 -13.84 -2.30
CA MET A 249 12.63 -13.98 -0.86
C MET A 249 14.00 -13.93 -0.17
N GLU A 250 15.02 -14.55 -0.77
CA GLU A 250 16.41 -14.50 -0.31
C GLU A 250 17.01 -13.11 -0.46
N SER A 251 16.72 -12.38 -1.54
CA SER A 251 17.16 -10.98 -1.68
C SER A 251 16.57 -10.08 -0.60
N VAL A 252 15.29 -10.27 -0.26
CA VAL A 252 14.61 -9.57 0.83
C VAL A 252 15.22 -9.97 2.17
N LYS A 253 15.47 -11.25 2.40
CA LYS A 253 16.11 -11.76 3.61
C LYS A 253 17.51 -11.18 3.79
N VAL A 254 18.34 -11.19 2.74
CA VAL A 254 19.69 -10.59 2.71
C VAL A 254 19.61 -9.09 2.99
N PHE A 255 18.65 -8.40 2.37
CA PHE A 255 18.39 -6.99 2.63
C PHE A 255 18.07 -6.74 4.11
N LEU A 256 17.11 -7.47 4.70
CA LEU A 256 16.70 -7.32 6.09
C LEU A 256 17.85 -7.61 7.07
N LEU A 257 18.63 -8.67 6.82
CA LEU A 257 19.82 -9.01 7.60
C LEU A 257 20.86 -7.89 7.57
N ARG A 258 21.15 -7.36 6.38
CA ARG A 258 22.08 -6.24 6.23
C ARG A 258 21.57 -4.99 6.94
N GLN A 259 20.31 -4.64 6.74
CA GLN A 259 19.72 -3.43 7.32
C GLN A 259 19.64 -3.51 8.85
N SER A 260 19.28 -4.66 9.44
CA SER A 260 19.26 -4.80 10.90
C SER A 260 20.64 -4.57 11.53
N ARG A 261 21.71 -5.10 10.92
CA ARG A 261 23.09 -4.90 11.37
C ARG A 261 23.54 -3.44 11.26
N ILE A 262 23.20 -2.77 10.16
CA ILE A 262 23.55 -1.35 9.96
C ILE A 262 22.73 -0.46 10.90
N SER A 263 21.43 -0.73 11.04
CA SER A 263 20.52 0.03 11.90
C SER A 263 21.03 0.10 13.34
N ARG A 264 21.56 -1.01 13.89
CA ARG A 264 22.14 -1.02 15.24
C ARG A 264 23.33 -0.08 15.41
N LYS A 265 24.09 0.18 14.35
CA LYS A 265 25.21 1.13 14.35
C LYS A 265 24.76 2.58 14.17
N ILE A 266 23.67 2.81 13.43
CA ILE A 266 23.16 4.16 13.17
C ILE A 266 22.32 4.67 14.35
N HIS A 267 21.57 3.79 14.99
CA HIS A 267 20.63 4.12 16.07
C HIS A 267 21.13 3.54 17.40
N GLU A 268 22.30 3.98 17.85
CA GLU A 268 22.89 3.53 19.13
C GLU A 268 21.96 3.77 20.32
N ASP A 269 21.21 4.88 20.30
CA ASP A 269 20.21 5.23 21.33
C ASP A 269 18.92 4.39 21.27
N ASN A 270 18.67 3.71 20.14
CA ASN A 270 17.50 2.85 19.95
C ASN A 270 17.87 1.58 19.18
N PRO A 271 18.70 0.71 19.78
CA PRO A 271 19.29 -0.43 19.07
C PRO A 271 18.23 -1.47 18.68
N MET A 272 17.04 -1.42 19.30
CA MET A 272 15.93 -2.35 19.06
C MET A 272 14.87 -1.80 18.11
N LEU A 273 15.13 -0.68 17.42
CA LEU A 273 14.21 -0.08 16.45
C LEU A 273 13.79 -1.08 15.36
N PHE A 274 14.71 -1.94 14.93
CA PHE A 274 14.45 -2.92 13.89
C PHE A 274 13.61 -4.08 14.42
N GLU A 275 13.92 -4.58 15.61
CA GLU A 275 13.19 -5.64 16.31
C GLU A 275 11.75 -5.24 16.61
N MET A 276 11.47 -3.94 16.79
CA MET A 276 10.11 -3.41 16.90
C MET A 276 9.26 -3.61 15.64
N SER A 277 9.85 -3.97 14.50
CA SER A 277 9.08 -4.40 13.32
C SER A 277 8.27 -5.67 13.58
N LEU A 278 8.62 -6.51 14.57
CA LEU A 278 7.80 -7.65 15.01
C LEU A 278 6.40 -7.19 15.46
N VAL A 279 6.33 -6.11 16.22
CA VAL A 279 5.06 -5.57 16.73
C VAL A 279 4.16 -5.14 15.57
N ARG A 280 4.73 -4.47 14.58
CA ARG A 280 4.00 -4.04 13.39
C ARG A 280 3.64 -5.21 12.48
N LEU A 281 4.49 -6.23 12.39
CA LEU A 281 4.16 -7.47 11.69
C LEU A 281 2.95 -8.15 12.33
N ILE A 282 2.95 -8.37 13.64
CA ILE A 282 1.80 -8.97 14.34
C ILE A 282 0.53 -8.15 14.12
N TYR A 283 0.66 -6.82 14.13
CA TYR A 283 -0.47 -5.95 13.83
C TYR A 283 -0.98 -6.05 12.38
N LEU A 284 -0.10 -6.24 11.40
CA LEU A 284 -0.51 -6.55 10.03
C LEU A 284 -1.22 -7.91 9.95
N LEU A 285 -0.70 -8.93 10.64
CA LEU A 285 -1.25 -10.28 10.61
C LEU A 285 -2.64 -10.37 11.24
N LEU A 286 -2.88 -9.67 12.37
CA LEU A 286 -4.17 -9.74 13.05
C LEU A 286 -5.33 -9.13 12.23
N HIS A 287 -4.98 -8.21 11.33
CA HIS A 287 -5.88 -7.53 10.39
C HIS A 287 -5.78 -8.07 8.96
N HIS A 288 -5.00 -9.13 8.74
CA HIS A 288 -4.85 -9.73 7.42
C HIS A 288 -6.19 -10.34 6.97
N PRO A 289 -6.61 -10.16 5.69
CA PRO A 289 -7.91 -10.61 5.21
C PRO A 289 -8.14 -12.12 5.39
N ASP A 290 -7.07 -12.91 5.30
CA ASP A 290 -7.12 -14.37 5.44
C ASP A 290 -6.97 -14.86 6.90
N PHE A 291 -6.83 -13.96 7.89
CA PHE A 291 -6.66 -14.38 9.28
C PHE A 291 -7.95 -14.97 9.86
N SER A 292 -7.83 -16.11 10.54
CA SER A 292 -8.88 -16.68 11.37
C SER A 292 -8.29 -17.47 12.53
N CYS A 293 -9.13 -17.79 13.51
CA CYS A 293 -8.72 -18.59 14.68
C CYS A 293 -8.72 -20.11 14.41
N GLU A 294 -8.95 -20.54 13.17
CA GLU A 294 -8.93 -21.95 12.80
C GLU A 294 -7.50 -22.51 12.84
N PRO A 295 -7.25 -23.69 13.44
CA PRO A 295 -5.90 -24.23 13.62
C PRO A 295 -5.07 -24.32 12.33
N GLU A 296 -5.69 -24.68 11.20
CA GLU A 296 -5.02 -24.76 9.90
C GLU A 296 -4.50 -23.40 9.45
N VAL A 297 -5.34 -22.35 9.58
CA VAL A 297 -4.99 -20.98 9.22
C VAL A 297 -3.94 -20.43 10.18
N LEU A 298 -4.05 -20.70 11.48
CA LEU A 298 -3.02 -20.34 12.45
C LEU A 298 -1.66 -20.98 12.08
N GLY A 299 -1.67 -22.22 11.59
CA GLY A 299 -0.52 -22.91 11.03
C GLY A 299 0.14 -22.13 9.90
N GLU A 300 -0.65 -21.66 8.93
CA GLU A 300 -0.16 -20.81 7.83
C GLU A 300 0.42 -19.49 8.35
N PHE A 301 -0.21 -18.87 9.34
CA PHE A 301 0.29 -17.61 9.91
C PHE A 301 1.59 -17.74 10.71
N THR A 302 1.90 -18.94 11.21
CA THR A 302 3.21 -19.20 11.83
C THR A 302 4.37 -19.03 10.84
N VAL A 303 4.14 -19.20 9.53
CA VAL A 303 5.18 -19.07 8.50
C VAL A 303 5.71 -17.64 8.44
N TYR A 304 4.84 -16.61 8.52
CA TYR A 304 5.27 -15.21 8.58
C TYR A 304 6.14 -14.92 9.80
N ILE A 305 5.73 -15.43 10.97
CA ILE A 305 6.45 -15.22 12.24
C ILE A 305 7.78 -15.96 12.22
N ASN A 306 7.80 -17.21 11.73
CA ASN A 306 9.03 -17.98 11.59
C ASN A 306 10.00 -17.31 10.63
N PHE A 307 9.52 -16.79 9.50
CA PHE A 307 10.35 -16.02 8.56
C PHE A 307 10.96 -14.78 9.23
N PHE A 308 10.19 -14.04 10.03
CA PHE A 308 10.73 -12.95 10.87
C PHE A 308 11.83 -13.47 11.79
N LEU A 309 11.56 -14.53 12.56
CA LEU A 309 12.50 -15.04 13.54
C LEU A 309 13.77 -15.61 12.88
N ASP A 310 13.66 -16.31 11.75
CA ASP A 310 14.77 -16.82 10.94
C ASP A 310 15.67 -15.71 10.38
N THR A 311 15.13 -14.49 10.28
CA THR A 311 15.82 -13.36 9.68
C THR A 311 16.40 -12.43 10.74
N ILE A 312 15.69 -12.21 11.85
CA ILE A 312 16.02 -11.15 12.81
C ILE A 312 16.44 -11.69 14.18
N ALA A 313 15.87 -12.80 14.63
CA ALA A 313 16.14 -13.30 15.98
C ALA A 313 17.56 -13.87 16.11
N ASN A 314 18.21 -13.55 17.21
CA ASN A 314 19.54 -14.04 17.58
C ASN A 314 19.69 -14.04 19.11
N SER A 315 20.80 -14.57 19.63
CA SER A 315 21.07 -14.68 21.06
C SER A 315 21.07 -13.34 21.80
N GLU A 316 21.34 -12.22 21.12
CA GLU A 316 21.45 -10.89 21.73
C GLU A 316 20.08 -10.21 21.88
N ASN A 317 19.14 -10.47 20.96
CA ASN A 317 17.84 -9.79 20.94
C ASN A 317 16.64 -10.66 21.32
N VAL A 318 16.80 -11.98 21.46
CA VAL A 318 15.67 -12.88 21.65
C VAL A 318 14.90 -12.63 22.95
N SER A 319 15.58 -12.22 24.03
CA SER A 319 14.92 -11.79 25.27
C SER A 319 14.04 -10.56 25.07
N PHE A 320 14.47 -9.62 24.23
CA PHE A 320 13.68 -8.44 23.88
C PHE A 320 12.44 -8.82 23.06
N LEU A 321 12.60 -9.69 22.06
CA LEU A 321 11.49 -10.18 21.23
C LEU A 321 10.44 -10.89 22.09
N LEU A 322 10.87 -11.73 23.04
CA LEU A 322 9.97 -12.40 23.97
C LEU A 322 9.23 -11.41 24.87
N TYR A 323 9.95 -10.42 25.41
CA TYR A 323 9.39 -9.36 26.23
C TYR A 323 8.33 -8.57 25.47
N ILE A 324 8.62 -8.09 24.25
CA ILE A 324 7.70 -7.25 23.50
C ILE A 324 6.48 -8.04 23.00
N ALA A 325 6.66 -9.32 22.64
CA ALA A 325 5.55 -10.19 22.28
C ALA A 325 4.58 -10.39 23.46
N GLY A 326 5.09 -10.61 24.67
CA GLY A 326 4.27 -10.72 25.88
C GLY A 326 3.53 -9.42 26.23
N ARG A 327 4.12 -8.26 25.96
CA ARG A 327 3.49 -6.95 26.19
C ARG A 327 2.27 -6.69 25.33
N LEU A 328 2.12 -7.35 24.19
CA LEU A 328 0.94 -7.21 23.33
C LEU A 328 -0.36 -7.65 24.05
N LYS A 329 -0.26 -8.50 25.07
CA LYS A 329 -1.42 -8.90 25.91
C LYS A 329 -1.86 -7.84 26.90
N GLN A 330 -1.07 -6.77 27.08
CA GLN A 330 -1.35 -5.68 28.02
C GLN A 330 -2.06 -4.49 27.35
N VAL A 331 -2.35 -4.60 26.06
CA VAL A 331 -2.97 -3.55 25.25
C VAL A 331 -4.17 -4.10 24.48
N ARG A 332 -4.89 -3.22 23.81
CA ARG A 332 -5.97 -3.55 22.87
C ARG A 332 -5.65 -2.97 21.51
N ASP A 333 -6.22 -3.60 20.50
CA ASP A 333 -6.23 -3.06 19.15
C ASP A 333 -6.91 -1.67 19.15
N ALA A 334 -6.23 -0.67 18.60
CA ALA A 334 -6.76 0.69 18.50
C ALA A 334 -7.82 0.82 17.39
N GLN A 335 -7.75 0.00 16.34
CA GLN A 335 -8.60 0.02 15.15
C GLN A 335 -9.91 -0.74 15.37
N SER A 336 -9.86 -1.97 15.87
CA SER A 336 -11.03 -2.80 16.15
C SER A 336 -10.94 -3.44 17.52
N LEU A 337 -11.65 -2.85 18.51
CA LEU A 337 -11.64 -3.37 19.88
C LEU A 337 -12.09 -4.85 19.96
N ASP A 338 -12.96 -5.29 19.04
CA ASP A 338 -13.46 -6.66 18.98
C ASP A 338 -12.42 -7.66 18.41
N GLN A 339 -11.37 -7.20 17.71
CA GLN A 339 -10.27 -8.04 17.20
C GLN A 339 -9.08 -8.15 18.17
N SER A 340 -9.22 -7.64 19.40
CA SER A 340 -8.16 -7.76 20.41
C SER A 340 -7.85 -9.22 20.78
N GLU A 341 -8.80 -10.15 20.57
CA GLU A 341 -8.56 -11.58 20.77
C GLU A 341 -7.53 -12.14 19.76
N ASN A 342 -7.62 -11.73 18.49
CA ASN A 342 -6.64 -12.09 17.46
C ASN A 342 -5.22 -11.67 17.85
N LEU A 343 -5.08 -10.46 18.42
CA LEU A 343 -3.81 -9.96 18.94
C LEU A 343 -3.25 -10.87 20.04
N TYR A 344 -4.08 -11.34 20.96
CA TYR A 344 -3.66 -12.19 22.07
C TYR A 344 -3.26 -13.58 21.60
N ILE A 345 -4.01 -14.16 20.65
CA ILE A 345 -3.68 -15.44 20.02
C ILE A 345 -2.32 -15.35 19.31
N LEU A 346 -2.12 -14.33 18.46
CA LEU A 346 -0.86 -14.13 17.76
C LEU A 346 0.30 -13.84 18.72
N SER A 347 0.05 -13.14 19.83
CA SER A 347 1.04 -12.94 20.90
C SER A 347 1.48 -14.26 21.53
N ASP A 348 0.54 -15.15 21.86
CA ASP A 348 0.84 -16.46 22.46
C ASP A 348 1.58 -17.38 21.48
N ILE A 349 1.15 -17.43 20.21
CA ILE A 349 1.86 -18.13 19.14
C ILE A 349 3.28 -17.60 18.98
N THR A 350 3.45 -16.28 18.92
CA THR A 350 4.77 -15.66 18.78
C THR A 350 5.68 -16.01 19.94
N GLN A 351 5.20 -15.92 21.18
CA GLN A 351 5.97 -16.30 22.37
C GLN A 351 6.37 -17.77 22.35
N TYR A 352 5.46 -18.67 21.93
CA TYR A 352 5.75 -20.08 21.75
C TYR A 352 6.86 -20.32 20.74
N LEU A 353 6.76 -19.71 19.54
CA LEU A 353 7.75 -19.85 18.48
C LEU A 353 9.13 -19.29 18.90
N ILE A 354 9.17 -18.17 19.61
CA ILE A 354 10.43 -17.62 20.17
C ILE A 354 11.08 -18.61 21.13
N ARG A 355 10.32 -19.21 22.05
CA ARG A 355 10.83 -20.20 23.02
C ARG A 355 11.33 -21.46 22.31
N ALA A 356 10.56 -21.97 21.35
CA ALA A 356 10.95 -23.12 20.55
C ALA A 356 12.26 -22.85 19.81
N LYS A 357 12.38 -21.71 19.13
CA LYS A 357 13.59 -21.31 18.41
C LYS A 357 14.81 -21.16 19.33
N SER A 358 14.60 -20.57 20.50
CA SER A 358 15.66 -20.41 21.50
C SER A 358 16.18 -21.75 21.99
N LYS A 359 15.27 -22.71 22.24
CA LYS A 359 15.64 -24.08 22.62
C LYS A 359 16.43 -24.77 21.50
N THR A 360 15.97 -24.68 20.24
CA THR A 360 16.66 -25.27 19.09
C THR A 360 18.07 -24.71 18.89
N ASN A 361 18.27 -23.41 19.13
CA ASN A 361 19.55 -22.73 18.93
C ASN A 361 20.39 -22.63 20.22
N SER A 362 19.95 -23.23 21.32
CA SER A 362 20.61 -23.13 22.64
C SER A 362 20.84 -21.69 23.11
N TRP A 363 19.92 -20.77 22.80
CA TRP A 363 19.99 -19.38 23.27
C TRP A 363 19.47 -19.27 24.70
N SER A 364 20.19 -18.51 25.53
CA SER A 364 19.71 -18.14 26.86
C SER A 364 18.56 -17.15 26.76
N LEU A 365 17.57 -17.28 27.64
CA LEU A 365 16.39 -16.41 27.72
C LEU A 365 16.28 -15.72 29.09
N PRO A 366 17.24 -14.83 29.46
CA PRO A 366 17.07 -14.00 30.64
C PRO A 366 15.90 -13.03 30.47
N ALA A 367 15.40 -12.50 31.59
CA ALA A 367 14.45 -11.40 31.55
C ALA A 367 15.08 -10.17 30.87
N TYR A 368 14.33 -9.51 29.99
CA TYR A 368 14.82 -8.30 29.33
C TYR A 368 14.91 -7.15 30.37
N PRO A 369 16.09 -6.50 30.52
CA PRO A 369 16.31 -5.51 31.57
C PRO A 369 15.73 -4.12 31.23
N GLY A 370 15.42 -3.86 29.96
CA GLY A 370 14.97 -2.55 29.49
C GLY A 370 13.44 -2.39 29.45
N GLN A 371 13.01 -1.22 29.00
CA GLN A 371 11.61 -0.92 28.70
C GLN A 371 11.49 -0.44 27.25
N ALA A 372 10.45 -0.89 26.55
CA ALA A 372 10.14 -0.40 25.20
C ALA A 372 8.69 0.07 25.12
N LYS A 373 8.45 1.19 24.44
CA LYS A 373 7.09 1.71 24.25
C LYS A 373 6.45 1.05 23.04
N LEU A 374 5.23 0.55 23.21
CA LEU A 374 4.42 0.06 22.08
C LEU A 374 3.94 1.25 21.24
N PRO A 375 3.80 1.10 19.91
CA PRO A 375 3.33 2.17 19.04
C PRO A 375 1.90 2.63 19.39
N GLY A 376 1.74 3.88 19.83
CA GLY A 376 0.45 4.42 20.25
C GLY A 376 -0.55 4.65 19.11
N ASP A 377 -0.08 4.64 17.86
CA ASP A 377 -0.90 4.63 16.65
C ASP A 377 -1.67 3.31 16.47
N LEU A 378 -1.14 2.20 17.02
CA LEU A 378 -1.68 0.85 16.82
C LEU A 378 -2.45 0.32 18.03
N PHE A 379 -2.10 0.79 19.23
CA PHE A 379 -2.57 0.18 20.47
C PHE A 379 -3.17 1.19 21.45
N LYS A 380 -4.20 0.74 22.18
CA LYS A 380 -4.80 1.45 23.32
C LYS A 380 -4.53 0.67 24.60
N ASN A 381 -4.46 1.38 25.73
CA ASN A 381 -4.35 0.73 27.03
C ASN A 381 -5.59 -0.10 27.35
N LEU A 382 -5.42 -1.17 28.13
CA LEU A 382 -6.54 -1.87 28.73
C LEU A 382 -7.33 -0.89 29.63
N PRO A 383 -8.66 -0.86 29.56
CA PRO A 383 -9.47 -0.09 30.49
C PRO A 383 -9.26 -0.61 31.92
N SER A 384 -9.38 0.29 32.89
CA SER A 384 -9.36 -0.07 34.30
C SER A 384 -10.47 -1.09 34.63
N PRO A 385 -10.31 -1.89 35.69
CA PRO A 385 -11.31 -2.86 36.12
C PRO A 385 -12.72 -2.24 36.29
N GLU A 386 -12.78 -0.97 36.69
CA GLU A 386 -14.00 -0.19 36.85
C GLU A 386 -14.75 0.01 35.53
N VAL A 387 -14.05 0.43 34.46
CA VAL A 387 -14.63 0.68 33.13
C VAL A 387 -15.09 -0.63 32.45
N ILE A 388 -14.44 -1.76 32.74
CA ILE A 388 -14.88 -3.09 32.26
C ILE A 388 -16.24 -3.46 32.87
N THR A 389 -16.48 -3.06 34.12
CA THR A 389 -17.71 -3.36 34.85
C THR A 389 -18.88 -2.56 34.27
N GLU A 390 -18.69 -1.27 34.01
CA GLU A 390 -19.69 -0.41 33.35
C GLU A 390 -20.00 -0.85 31.91
N SER A 391 -18.97 -1.21 31.13
CA SER A 391 -19.13 -1.69 29.75
C SER A 391 -19.93 -3.01 29.66
N LYS A 392 -19.73 -3.91 30.64
CA LYS A 392 -20.48 -5.17 30.76
C LYS A 392 -21.94 -4.91 31.16
N VAL A 393 -22.21 -3.90 32.00
CA VAL A 393 -23.57 -3.46 32.35
C VAL A 393 -24.28 -2.91 31.11
N ILE A 394 -23.63 -2.07 30.31
CA ILE A 394 -24.19 -1.48 29.07
C ILE A 394 -24.47 -2.55 28.00
N LYS A 395 -23.57 -3.52 27.80
CA LYS A 395 -23.80 -4.66 26.88
C LYS A 395 -24.94 -5.57 27.38
N LYS A 396 -25.13 -5.72 28.70
CA LYS A 396 -26.27 -6.46 29.29
C LYS A 396 -27.60 -5.71 29.14
N THR A 397 -27.64 -4.39 29.27
CA THR A 397 -28.87 -3.60 29.03
C THR A 397 -29.28 -3.61 27.56
N ARG A 398 -28.32 -3.53 26.62
CA ARG A 398 -28.60 -3.67 25.17
C ARG A 398 -29.15 -5.06 24.78
N LYS A 399 -28.68 -6.14 25.42
CA LYS A 399 -29.24 -7.50 25.22
C LYS A 399 -30.62 -7.70 25.87
N LYS A 400 -30.95 -6.95 26.93
CA LYS A 400 -32.28 -7.01 27.56
C LYS A 400 -33.34 -6.19 26.81
N SER A 401 -32.96 -5.15 26.07
CA SER A 401 -33.89 -4.33 25.28
C SER A 401 -34.32 -4.95 23.95
N SER A 402 -33.67 -6.04 23.48
CA SER A 402 -34.03 -6.74 22.24
C SER A 402 -34.99 -7.92 22.45
N GLY A 403 -35.57 -8.06 23.64
CA GLY A 403 -36.53 -9.12 23.99
C GLY A 403 -37.93 -8.57 24.26
N GLN A 404 -38.61 -8.00 23.27
CA GLN A 404 -40.06 -7.79 23.33
C GLN A 404 -40.73 -8.33 22.07
N SER A 405 -41.67 -9.25 22.29
CA SER A 405 -42.47 -9.96 21.30
C SER A 405 -43.34 -9.01 20.46
N PRO A 406 -43.64 -9.31 19.18
CA PRO A 406 -44.42 -8.43 18.34
C PRO A 406 -45.93 -8.48 18.69
N PRO A 407 -46.69 -7.38 18.50
CA PRO A 407 -48.13 -7.36 18.75
C PRO A 407 -48.90 -8.05 17.61
N LYS A 408 -49.96 -8.78 17.98
CA LYS A 408 -50.89 -9.45 17.05
C LYS A 408 -51.64 -8.42 16.18
N ARG A 409 -51.55 -8.54 14.85
CA ARG A 409 -52.43 -7.83 13.89
C ARG A 409 -53.50 -8.77 13.30
N ARG A 410 -54.74 -8.26 13.29
CA ARG A 410 -55.98 -8.83 12.73
C ARG A 410 -55.86 -9.15 11.23
N LYS A 411 -56.52 -10.24 10.83
CA LYS A 411 -56.73 -10.69 9.44
C LYS A 411 -57.81 -9.85 8.72
N THR A 412 -57.49 -9.38 7.52
CA THR A 412 -58.34 -9.16 6.31
C THR A 412 -57.32 -8.81 5.22
N GLY A 413 -57.14 -9.49 4.09
CA GLY A 413 -58.04 -9.92 3.01
C GLY A 413 -57.16 -10.04 1.75
N LYS A 414 -57.45 -11.02 0.88
CA LYS A 414 -56.66 -11.45 -0.30
C LYS A 414 -56.51 -10.37 -1.39
N SER A 415 -55.37 -10.36 -2.10
CA SER A 415 -55.30 -10.52 -3.57
C SER A 415 -53.86 -10.53 -4.13
N THR A 416 -53.53 -11.68 -4.76
CA THR A 416 -52.77 -11.90 -6.02
C THR A 416 -51.33 -11.38 -6.24
N SER A 417 -50.46 -12.38 -6.47
CA SER A 417 -49.36 -12.50 -7.46
C SER A 417 -48.26 -11.44 -7.56
N GLU A 418 -47.03 -11.80 -7.17
CA GLU A 418 -45.94 -12.24 -8.08
C GLU A 418 -44.66 -12.52 -7.27
N LYS A 419 -43.93 -13.59 -7.62
CA LYS A 419 -42.63 -13.94 -7.05
C LYS A 419 -41.51 -13.26 -7.84
N PRO A 420 -40.52 -12.65 -7.17
CA PRO A 420 -39.16 -12.59 -7.72
C PRO A 420 -38.25 -13.56 -6.96
N GLN A 421 -37.61 -14.45 -7.72
CA GLN A 421 -36.52 -15.31 -7.24
C GLN A 421 -35.29 -14.45 -6.92
N LEU A 422 -34.77 -14.58 -5.69
CA LEU A 422 -33.43 -14.09 -5.36
C LEU A 422 -32.38 -15.00 -6.02
N ALA A 423 -31.56 -14.42 -6.90
CA ALA A 423 -30.38 -15.06 -7.44
C ALA A 423 -29.30 -15.18 -6.36
N ILE A 424 -28.89 -16.43 -6.14
CA ILE A 424 -27.78 -16.84 -5.28
C ILE A 424 -26.46 -16.39 -5.93
N ARG A 425 -25.71 -15.54 -5.23
CA ARG A 425 -24.32 -15.18 -5.61
C ARG A 425 -23.42 -16.36 -5.26
N LYS A 426 -23.05 -17.16 -6.26
CA LYS A 426 -22.09 -18.28 -6.14
C LYS A 426 -20.69 -17.72 -5.89
N THR A 427 -20.08 -18.15 -4.80
CA THR A 427 -18.64 -18.06 -4.50
C THR A 427 -17.85 -18.97 -5.44
N ALA A 428 -16.75 -18.48 -6.01
CA ALA A 428 -15.84 -19.24 -6.85
C ALA A 428 -14.96 -20.22 -6.02
N PRO A 429 -14.51 -21.35 -6.61
CA PRO A 429 -13.94 -22.47 -5.85
C PRO A 429 -12.42 -22.41 -5.66
N ARG A 430 -12.00 -23.00 -4.52
CA ARG A 430 -10.64 -23.32 -4.06
C ARG A 430 -9.82 -24.08 -5.14
N ALA A 431 -8.60 -23.64 -5.38
CA ALA A 431 -7.63 -24.34 -6.23
C ALA A 431 -7.20 -25.69 -5.60
N ALA A 432 -7.27 -26.75 -6.41
CA ALA A 432 -6.85 -28.09 -6.07
C ALA A 432 -5.34 -28.27 -6.26
N LYS A 433 -4.71 -28.95 -5.29
CA LYS A 433 -3.31 -29.41 -5.33
C LYS A 433 -3.10 -30.40 -6.49
N SER A 434 -2.17 -30.12 -7.39
CA SER A 434 -1.66 -31.11 -8.33
C SER A 434 -0.61 -31.99 -7.65
N LYS A 435 -0.88 -33.29 -7.62
CA LYS A 435 0.15 -34.33 -7.49
C LYS A 435 0.59 -34.69 -8.91
N ILE A 436 1.89 -34.78 -9.15
CA ILE A 436 2.48 -35.38 -10.35
C ILE A 436 3.64 -36.27 -9.85
N PRO A 437 3.86 -37.45 -10.47
CA PRO A 437 4.46 -38.62 -9.82
C PRO A 437 5.97 -38.58 -9.60
#